data_AF-A0A924W7L6-F1
#
_entry.id   AF-A0A924W7L6-F1
#
_cell.length_a   1.000
_cell.length_b   1.000
_cell.length_c   1.000
_cell.angle_alpha   90.00
_cell.angle_beta   90.00
_cell.angle_gamma   90.00
#
_symmetry.space_group_name_H-M   'P 1'
#
loop_
_entity.id
_entity.type
_entity.pdbx_description
1 polymer ?
#
loop_
_entity_poly.entity_id
_entity_poly.type
_entity_poly.pdbx_seq_one_letter_code
_entity_poly.pdbx_strand_id
1 'polypeptide(L)'
;MPPSPVPPAPSSSPSSHPTPGAPHQMPMVGSASQTQGPSAASARFGINSLMTDKPLRMDAFLGLSNHDLVDRYSIGIELCDPRVVSLEDHQLDTAFLPEAGVGRWPIRVLLGHLADAELVFVHRMRRAVAEDHPLLAVFDEQAFIDSGLYSAPGGETGGGPTSRATPPPIGAFLATIHTLRKWTTEWLASLTPRQWERGALHPERGPLTVRKIAEYDTWHLENHVWYLNRKVAKFAAAPT
;
A
#
# COMPACT_ATOMS: atom_id res chain seq x y z
N MET A 1 14.55 8.79 -68.27
CA MET A 1 15.54 8.20 -67.33
C MET A 1 14.84 7.08 -66.57
N PRO A 2 15.39 5.86 -66.50
CA PRO A 2 14.79 4.80 -65.70
C PRO A 2 15.07 5.05 -64.21
N PRO A 3 14.23 4.52 -63.29
CA PRO A 3 14.51 4.63 -61.85
C PRO A 3 15.69 3.73 -61.45
N SER A 4 16.51 4.23 -60.53
CA SER A 4 17.67 3.52 -59.96
C SER A 4 17.26 2.25 -59.21
N PRO A 5 18.10 1.19 -59.19
CA PRO A 5 17.80 -0.02 -58.46
C PRO A 5 17.89 0.19 -56.94
N VAL A 6 16.95 -0.40 -56.21
CA VAL A 6 16.92 -0.45 -54.74
C VAL A 6 17.97 -1.45 -54.24
N PRO A 7 18.78 -1.13 -53.20
CA PRO A 7 19.76 -2.06 -52.66
C PRO A 7 19.09 -3.21 -51.87
N PRO A 8 19.71 -4.40 -51.78
CA PRO A 8 19.14 -5.53 -51.07
C PRO A 8 19.18 -5.33 -49.55
N ALA A 9 18.20 -5.89 -48.85
CA ALA A 9 18.12 -5.90 -47.39
C ALA A 9 19.24 -6.76 -46.77
N PRO A 10 19.74 -6.42 -45.56
CA PRO A 10 20.79 -7.19 -44.90
C PRO A 10 20.29 -8.58 -44.48
N SER A 11 21.15 -9.59 -44.63
CA SER A 11 20.87 -10.98 -44.25
C SER A 11 20.77 -11.12 -42.73
N SER A 12 19.68 -11.70 -42.24
CA SER A 12 19.53 -12.11 -40.85
C SER A 12 20.36 -13.38 -40.58
N SER A 13 21.33 -13.27 -39.67
CA SER A 13 22.01 -14.44 -39.09
C SER A 13 21.04 -15.24 -38.21
N PRO A 14 21.11 -16.57 -38.17
CA PRO A 14 20.26 -17.37 -37.30
C PRO A 14 20.66 -17.17 -35.84
N SER A 15 19.69 -16.78 -35.01
CA SER A 15 19.83 -16.71 -33.56
C SER A 15 19.89 -18.13 -33.00
N SER A 16 20.99 -18.49 -32.35
CA SER A 16 21.13 -19.73 -31.61
C SER A 16 20.34 -19.62 -30.29
N HIS A 17 19.15 -20.22 -30.24
CA HIS A 17 18.43 -20.42 -28.99
C HIS A 17 19.16 -21.44 -28.10
N PRO A 18 19.43 -21.13 -26.82
CA PRO A 18 19.87 -22.17 -25.89
C PRO A 18 18.67 -23.08 -25.52
N THR A 19 18.94 -24.38 -25.53
CA THR A 19 18.04 -25.46 -25.06
C THR A 19 17.56 -25.21 -23.62
N PRO A 20 16.33 -25.65 -23.24
CA PRO A 20 15.86 -25.49 -21.88
C PRO A 20 16.65 -26.41 -20.94
N GLY A 21 17.37 -25.80 -19.99
CA GLY A 21 17.97 -26.52 -18.87
C GLY A 21 16.91 -27.10 -17.93
N ALA A 22 17.23 -28.23 -17.31
CA ALA A 22 16.39 -28.95 -16.36
C ALA A 22 15.89 -28.04 -15.20
N PRO A 23 14.68 -28.29 -14.65
CA PRO A 23 14.10 -27.44 -13.61
C PRO A 23 14.99 -27.41 -12.36
N HIS A 24 15.49 -26.22 -12.02
CA HIS A 24 16.09 -25.96 -10.71
C HIS A 24 15.01 -26.10 -9.63
N GLN A 25 15.15 -27.10 -8.76
CA GLN A 25 14.36 -27.17 -7.53
C GLN A 25 14.72 -25.95 -6.67
N MET A 26 13.76 -25.04 -6.52
CA MET A 26 13.79 -24.00 -5.50
C MET A 26 13.82 -24.68 -4.12
N PRO A 27 14.78 -24.36 -3.22
CA PRO A 27 14.74 -24.88 -1.87
C PRO A 27 13.49 -24.34 -1.17
N MET A 28 12.65 -25.25 -0.68
CA MET A 28 11.49 -24.93 0.15
C MET A 28 11.99 -24.25 1.42
N VAL A 29 11.71 -22.96 1.56
CA VAL A 29 12.00 -22.21 2.79
C VAL A 29 11.11 -22.79 3.88
N GLY A 30 11.74 -23.42 4.88
CA GLY A 30 11.06 -23.98 6.04
C GLY A 30 10.28 -22.90 6.79
N SER A 31 9.01 -23.16 7.04
CA SER A 31 8.12 -22.31 7.82
C SER A 31 8.55 -22.33 9.30
N ALA A 32 9.43 -21.41 9.69
CA ALA A 32 9.57 -21.03 11.09
C ALA A 32 8.40 -20.10 11.43
N SER A 33 7.40 -20.63 12.14
CA SER A 33 6.37 -19.82 12.78
C SER A 33 7.02 -18.98 13.89
N GLN A 34 7.58 -17.84 13.51
CA GLN A 34 7.94 -16.79 14.45
C GLN A 34 6.65 -16.06 14.81
N THR A 35 6.13 -16.30 16.01
CA THR A 35 5.23 -15.35 16.66
C THR A 35 6.03 -14.05 16.83
N GLN A 36 5.92 -13.15 15.86
CA GLN A 36 6.63 -11.87 15.88
C GLN A 36 6.04 -11.02 17.01
N GLY A 37 6.82 -10.84 18.08
CA GLY A 37 6.62 -9.71 18.97
C GLY A 37 6.78 -8.38 18.21
N PRO A 38 6.43 -7.24 18.84
CA PRO A 38 6.57 -5.94 18.20
C PRO A 38 7.99 -5.75 17.65
N SER A 39 8.11 -5.24 16.41
CA SER A 39 9.42 -4.94 15.82
C SER A 39 10.20 -3.95 16.70
N ALA A 40 11.52 -3.90 16.57
CA ALA A 40 12.34 -2.93 17.33
C ALA A 40 11.85 -1.49 17.14
N ALA A 41 11.37 -1.14 15.94
CA ALA A 41 10.72 0.14 15.65
C ALA A 41 9.39 0.31 16.39
N SER A 42 8.56 -0.74 16.46
CA SER A 42 7.27 -0.72 17.19
C SER A 42 7.46 -0.48 18.69
N ALA A 43 8.52 -1.02 19.28
CA ALA A 43 8.88 -0.76 20.67
C ALA A 43 9.36 0.69 20.87
N ARG A 44 10.14 1.23 19.94
CA ARG A 44 10.71 2.58 19.99
C ARG A 44 9.66 3.69 19.96
N PHE A 45 8.59 3.53 19.18
CA PHE A 45 7.51 4.52 19.09
C PHE A 45 6.32 4.24 20.02
N GLY A 46 6.35 3.16 20.79
CA GLY A 46 5.25 2.78 21.68
C GLY A 46 4.00 2.39 20.91
N ILE A 47 4.00 1.19 20.32
CA ILE A 47 2.91 0.69 19.45
C ILE A 47 1.51 0.90 20.02
N ASN A 48 1.32 0.71 21.34
CA ASN A 48 0.03 0.89 21.99
C ASN A 48 -0.51 2.33 21.82
N SER A 49 0.35 3.34 21.95
CA SER A 49 -0.05 4.75 21.75
C SER A 49 -0.41 5.00 20.29
N LEU A 50 0.38 4.48 19.34
CA LEU A 50 0.07 4.61 17.92
C LEU A 50 -1.24 3.90 17.51
N MET A 51 -1.62 2.83 18.20
CA MET A 51 -2.86 2.10 17.93
C MET A 51 -4.11 2.81 18.47
N THR A 52 -4.00 3.48 19.62
CA THR A 52 -5.17 4.05 20.34
C THR A 52 -5.33 5.55 20.16
N ASP A 53 -4.22 6.28 20.17
CA ASP A 53 -4.24 7.73 20.22
C ASP A 53 -4.52 8.30 18.84
N LYS A 54 -5.11 9.49 18.80
CA LYS A 54 -5.31 10.17 17.52
C LYS A 54 -3.94 10.43 16.89
N PRO A 55 -3.72 10.05 15.63
CA PRO A 55 -2.43 10.23 14.97
C PRO A 55 -2.00 11.69 14.97
N LEU A 56 -0.69 11.89 14.97
CA LEU A 56 -0.10 13.21 14.89
C LEU A 56 -0.58 13.92 13.61
N ARG A 57 -0.59 15.25 13.66
CA ARG A 57 -0.79 16.05 12.45
C ARG A 57 0.39 15.82 11.50
N MET A 58 0.15 15.97 10.19
CA MET A 58 1.15 15.77 9.15
C MET A 58 2.45 16.55 9.40
N ASP A 59 2.33 17.77 9.92
CA ASP A 59 3.47 18.65 10.22
C ASP A 59 4.46 18.03 11.22
N ALA A 60 4.01 17.14 12.10
CA ALA A 60 4.88 16.43 13.04
C ALA A 60 5.87 15.47 12.35
N PHE A 61 5.57 15.02 11.12
CA PHE A 61 6.45 14.14 10.35
C PHE A 61 7.61 14.91 9.69
N LEU A 62 7.46 16.22 9.46
CA LEU A 62 8.48 17.07 8.84
C LEU A 62 9.77 17.16 9.68
N GLY A 63 9.68 16.93 10.99
CA GLY A 63 10.81 16.99 11.93
C GLY A 63 11.59 15.68 12.05
N LEU A 64 11.14 14.59 11.43
CA LEU A 64 11.78 13.28 11.58
C LEU A 64 13.06 13.18 10.73
N SER A 65 14.10 12.56 11.31
CA SER A 65 15.26 12.11 10.53
C SER A 65 14.83 11.05 9.51
N ASN A 66 15.62 10.83 8.44
CA ASN A 66 15.30 9.76 7.48
C ASN A 66 15.24 8.40 8.18
N HIS A 67 16.12 8.16 9.16
CA HIS A 67 16.13 6.93 9.93
C HIS A 67 14.84 6.77 10.75
N ASP A 68 14.42 7.80 11.47
CA ASP A 68 13.20 7.73 12.29
C ASP A 68 11.94 7.61 11.42
N LEU A 69 11.94 8.26 10.26
CA LEU A 69 10.87 8.12 9.28
C LEU A 69 10.81 6.68 8.74
N VAL A 70 11.95 6.06 8.42
CA VAL A 70 12.00 4.66 7.96
C VAL A 70 11.54 3.70 9.04
N ASP A 71 12.00 3.89 10.28
CA ASP A 71 11.54 3.06 11.41
C ASP A 71 10.03 3.14 11.56
N ARG A 72 9.46 4.36 11.50
CA ARG A 72 8.01 4.57 11.62
C ARG A 72 7.24 4.03 10.42
N TYR A 73 7.75 4.26 9.20
CA TYR A 73 7.23 3.70 7.95
C TYR A 73 7.15 2.17 7.99
N SER A 74 8.11 1.51 8.67
CA SER A 74 8.17 0.04 8.76
C SER A 74 7.01 -0.59 9.54
N ILE A 75 6.28 0.23 10.32
CA ILE A 75 5.11 -0.17 11.09
C ILE A 75 3.89 -0.04 10.17
N GLY A 76 3.29 -1.17 9.80
CA GLY A 76 2.13 -1.23 8.93
C GLY A 76 0.95 -1.86 9.64
N ILE A 77 0.66 -3.12 9.32
CA ILE A 77 -0.47 -3.86 9.88
C ILE A 77 -0.35 -4.13 11.38
N GLU A 78 0.84 -3.96 11.96
CA GLU A 78 1.06 -4.03 13.41
C GLU A 78 0.25 -2.98 14.17
N LEU A 79 -0.20 -1.92 13.50
CA LEU A 79 -1.11 -0.91 14.06
C LEU A 79 -2.58 -1.33 14.05
N CYS A 80 -2.95 -2.34 13.26
CA CYS A 80 -4.33 -2.80 13.18
C CYS A 80 -4.72 -3.54 14.45
N ASP A 81 -5.92 -3.30 14.97
CA ASP A 81 -6.50 -4.10 16.04
C ASP A 81 -6.59 -5.57 15.57
N PRO A 82 -5.95 -6.51 16.28
CA PRO A 82 -5.86 -7.90 15.83
C PRO A 82 -7.24 -8.57 15.73
N ARG A 83 -8.28 -8.05 16.39
CA ARG A 83 -9.65 -8.58 16.29
C ARG A 83 -10.26 -8.38 14.90
N VAL A 84 -9.67 -7.52 14.05
CA VAL A 84 -10.16 -7.28 12.68
C VAL A 84 -10.28 -8.57 11.86
N VAL A 85 -9.39 -9.54 12.07
CA VAL A 85 -9.39 -10.81 11.32
C VAL A 85 -10.46 -11.80 11.79
N SER A 86 -11.11 -11.50 12.92
CA SER A 86 -12.16 -12.34 13.51
C SER A 86 -13.56 -11.75 13.29
N LEU A 87 -13.68 -10.60 12.62
CA LEU A 87 -14.96 -9.99 12.31
C LEU A 87 -15.68 -10.76 11.20
N GLU A 88 -17.01 -10.82 11.30
CA GLU A 88 -17.86 -11.40 10.27
C GLU A 88 -18.00 -10.46 9.07
N ASP A 89 -18.34 -11.01 7.89
CA ASP A 89 -18.48 -10.22 6.66
C ASP A 89 -19.48 -9.06 6.83
N HIS A 90 -20.60 -9.28 7.51
CA HIS A 90 -21.58 -8.21 7.75
C HIS A 90 -20.98 -7.04 8.56
N GLN A 91 -20.05 -7.31 9.49
CA GLN A 91 -19.36 -6.28 10.28
C GLN A 91 -18.28 -5.58 9.44
N LEU A 92 -17.54 -6.33 8.63
CA LEU A 92 -16.52 -5.81 7.73
C LEU A 92 -17.11 -4.86 6.67
N ASP A 93 -18.35 -5.12 6.28
CA ASP A 93 -19.07 -4.42 5.20
C ASP A 93 -20.09 -3.38 5.69
N THR A 94 -20.21 -3.19 7.01
CA THR A 94 -21.08 -2.15 7.59
C THR A 94 -20.48 -0.75 7.44
N ALA A 95 -21.21 0.15 6.78
CA ALA A 95 -20.90 1.58 6.75
C ALA A 95 -21.37 2.29 8.02
N PHE A 96 -20.72 3.40 8.36
CA PHE A 96 -21.05 4.17 9.56
C PHE A 96 -21.54 5.58 9.21
N LEU A 97 -22.54 6.05 9.96
CA LEU A 97 -22.96 7.44 9.91
C LEU A 97 -21.87 8.37 10.47
N PRO A 98 -21.79 9.64 10.01
CA PRO A 98 -20.78 10.61 10.48
C PRO A 98 -20.71 10.76 11.99
N GLU A 99 -21.87 10.73 12.65
CA GLU A 99 -22.06 10.92 14.08
C GLU A 99 -21.43 9.80 14.91
N ALA A 100 -21.16 8.64 14.30
CA ALA A 100 -20.45 7.54 14.96
C ALA A 100 -19.00 7.92 15.32
N GLY A 101 -18.42 8.93 14.68
CA GLY A 101 -17.06 9.41 14.97
C GLY A 101 -15.98 8.38 14.68
N VAL A 102 -16.24 7.49 13.73
CA VAL A 102 -15.32 6.42 13.29
C VAL A 102 -15.03 6.47 11.79
N GLY A 103 -15.49 7.48 11.07
CA GLY A 103 -15.38 7.57 9.60
C GLY A 103 -16.45 6.74 8.89
N ARG A 104 -16.74 7.06 7.61
CA ARG A 104 -17.91 6.54 6.90
C ARG A 104 -17.71 5.17 6.23
N TRP A 105 -16.51 4.92 5.71
CA TRP A 105 -16.24 3.71 4.92
C TRP A 105 -16.32 2.43 5.77
N PRO A 106 -16.86 1.33 5.21
CA PRO A 106 -16.70 0.00 5.80
C PRO A 106 -15.23 -0.38 6.01
N ILE A 107 -14.96 -1.33 6.91
CA ILE A 107 -13.61 -1.83 7.18
C ILE A 107 -12.98 -2.42 5.91
N ARG A 108 -13.75 -3.19 5.13
CA ARG A 108 -13.24 -3.83 3.90
C ARG A 108 -12.81 -2.81 2.86
N VAL A 109 -13.63 -1.77 2.65
CA VAL A 109 -13.31 -0.65 1.75
C VAL A 109 -12.05 0.09 2.22
N LEU A 110 -11.95 0.39 3.51
CA LEU A 110 -10.81 1.08 4.09
C LEU A 110 -9.49 0.27 3.91
N LEU A 111 -9.52 -1.04 4.13
CA LEU A 111 -8.36 -1.91 3.93
C LEU A 111 -7.97 -2.04 2.45
N GLY A 112 -8.96 -2.13 1.56
CA GLY A 112 -8.73 -2.13 0.11
C GLY A 112 -8.07 -0.84 -0.36
N HIS A 113 -8.60 0.32 0.07
CA HIS A 113 -8.00 1.63 -0.18
C HIS A 113 -6.56 1.71 0.30
N LEU A 114 -6.28 1.24 1.52
CA LEU A 114 -4.92 1.22 2.04
C LEU A 114 -3.98 0.36 1.18
N ALA A 115 -4.41 -0.82 0.74
CA ALA A 115 -3.60 -1.67 -0.14
C ALA A 115 -3.28 -0.99 -1.48
N ASP A 116 -4.25 -0.31 -2.10
CA ASP A 116 -4.02 0.46 -3.33
C ASP A 116 -3.11 1.67 -3.09
N ALA A 117 -3.29 2.37 -1.97
CA ALA A 117 -2.46 3.51 -1.61
C ALA A 117 -0.98 3.10 -1.43
N GLU A 118 -0.70 1.99 -0.74
CA GLU A 118 0.66 1.43 -0.60
C GLU A 118 1.29 1.18 -1.97
N LEU A 119 0.57 0.52 -2.88
CA LEU A 119 1.06 0.24 -4.23
C LEU A 119 1.43 1.54 -4.96
N VAL A 120 0.55 2.54 -4.89
CA VAL A 120 0.75 3.85 -5.51
C VAL A 120 1.95 4.58 -4.92
N PHE A 121 2.09 4.65 -3.59
CA PHE A 121 3.18 5.38 -2.94
C PHE A 121 4.53 4.71 -3.17
N VAL A 122 4.61 3.39 -3.07
CA VAL A 122 5.83 2.63 -3.39
C VAL A 122 6.25 2.89 -4.84
N HIS A 123 5.32 2.84 -5.79
CA HIS A 123 5.61 3.11 -7.19
C HIS A 123 6.11 4.55 -7.40
N ARG A 124 5.44 5.54 -6.82
CA ARG A 124 5.83 6.97 -6.91
C ARG A 124 7.23 7.21 -6.35
N MET A 125 7.54 6.67 -5.17
CA MET A 125 8.87 6.80 -4.56
C MET A 125 9.95 6.19 -5.46
N ARG A 126 9.73 4.97 -5.99
CA ARG A 126 10.69 4.32 -6.89
C ARG A 126 10.94 5.13 -8.15
N ARG A 127 9.89 5.68 -8.77
CA ARG A 127 10.02 6.56 -9.94
C ARG A 127 10.78 7.83 -9.61
N ALA A 128 10.45 8.53 -8.52
CA ALA A 128 11.18 9.72 -8.10
C ALA A 128 12.69 9.44 -7.90
N VAL A 129 13.05 8.28 -7.36
CA VAL A 129 14.45 7.89 -7.21
C VAL A 129 15.13 7.54 -8.53
N ALA A 130 14.45 6.84 -9.44
CA ALA A 130 15.08 6.23 -10.62
C ALA A 130 14.99 7.09 -11.90
N GLU A 131 13.96 7.91 -12.04
CA GLU A 131 13.67 8.70 -13.23
C GLU A 131 13.98 10.18 -13.00
N ASP A 132 14.27 10.93 -14.07
CA ASP A 132 14.49 12.37 -13.98
C ASP A 132 13.17 13.15 -13.98
N HIS A 133 12.82 13.74 -12.83
CA HIS A 133 11.62 14.57 -12.62
C HIS A 133 10.32 13.99 -13.21
N PRO A 134 9.96 12.73 -12.89
CA PRO A 134 8.79 12.10 -13.51
C PRO A 134 7.48 12.81 -13.11
N LEU A 135 6.54 12.84 -14.05
CA LEU A 135 5.14 13.18 -13.75
C LEU A 135 4.47 11.98 -13.07
N LEU A 136 3.90 12.22 -11.89
CA LEU A 136 3.17 11.20 -11.13
C LEU A 136 1.73 11.10 -11.62
N ALA A 137 1.21 9.88 -11.72
CA ALA A 137 -0.22 9.66 -11.93
C ALA A 137 -1.00 9.99 -10.65
N VAL A 138 -2.14 10.67 -10.81
CA VAL A 138 -3.19 10.74 -9.78
C VAL A 138 -4.02 9.46 -9.88
N PHE A 139 -4.47 8.93 -8.74
CA PHE A 139 -5.45 7.85 -8.71
C PHE A 139 -6.73 8.38 -8.07
N ASP A 140 -7.87 8.00 -8.63
CA ASP A 140 -9.19 8.40 -8.14
C ASP A 140 -9.70 7.31 -7.20
N GLU A 141 -9.40 7.48 -5.91
CA GLU A 141 -9.82 6.57 -4.84
C GLU A 141 -11.35 6.41 -4.78
N GLN A 142 -12.10 7.48 -5.08
CA GLN A 142 -13.56 7.42 -5.04
C GLN A 142 -14.09 6.61 -6.23
N ALA A 143 -13.51 6.76 -7.41
CA ALA A 143 -13.88 5.93 -8.56
C ALA A 143 -13.63 4.44 -8.33
N PHE A 144 -12.60 4.05 -7.56
CA PHE A 144 -12.34 2.65 -7.21
C PHE A 144 -13.41 2.09 -6.27
N ILE A 145 -13.85 2.90 -5.31
CA ILE A 145 -14.96 2.57 -4.40
C ILE A 145 -16.28 2.46 -5.17
N ASP A 146 -16.60 3.47 -5.98
CA ASP A 146 -17.84 3.54 -6.78
C ASP A 146 -17.90 2.42 -7.83
N SER A 147 -16.75 1.98 -8.31
CA SER A 147 -16.61 0.80 -9.18
C SER A 147 -16.62 -0.52 -8.41
N GLY A 148 -16.96 -0.52 -7.12
CA GLY A 148 -17.15 -1.72 -6.31
C GLY A 148 -15.93 -2.64 -6.23
N LEU A 149 -14.71 -2.12 -6.32
CA LEU A 149 -13.49 -2.95 -6.33
C LEU A 149 -13.27 -3.70 -5.02
N TYR A 150 -13.87 -3.24 -3.92
CA TYR A 150 -13.70 -3.80 -2.59
C TYR A 150 -14.94 -4.53 -2.06
N SER A 151 -16.07 -4.47 -2.76
CA SER A 151 -17.38 -4.92 -2.25
C SER A 151 -17.94 -6.10 -3.04
N ALA A 152 -18.89 -6.81 -2.44
CA ALA A 152 -19.71 -7.78 -3.15
C ALA A 152 -20.81 -7.06 -3.99
N PRO A 153 -21.33 -7.70 -5.05
CA PRO A 153 -22.52 -7.24 -5.77
C PRO A 153 -23.69 -7.04 -4.81
N GLY A 154 -24.36 -5.89 -4.91
CA GLY A 154 -25.58 -5.59 -4.14
C GLY A 154 -25.36 -4.91 -2.78
N GLY A 155 -24.13 -4.53 -2.42
CA GLY A 155 -23.89 -3.60 -1.32
C GLY A 155 -24.44 -2.20 -1.63
N GLU A 156 -24.91 -1.48 -0.60
CA GLU A 156 -25.58 -0.17 -0.73
C GLU A 156 -24.71 0.92 -1.40
N THR A 157 -23.39 0.70 -1.52
CA THR A 157 -22.41 1.64 -2.10
C THR A 157 -22.17 1.49 -3.61
N GLY A 158 -23.01 0.71 -4.32
CA GLY A 158 -22.92 0.59 -5.78
C GLY A 158 -22.18 -0.68 -6.20
N GLY A 159 -22.90 -1.55 -6.91
CA GLY A 159 -22.35 -2.74 -7.52
C GLY A 159 -21.39 -2.37 -8.66
N GLY A 160 -20.10 -2.58 -8.42
CA GLY A 160 -19.08 -2.58 -9.46
C GLY A 160 -19.27 -3.68 -10.51
N PRO A 161 -18.53 -3.64 -11.63
CA PRO A 161 -18.60 -4.65 -12.69
C PRO A 161 -18.08 -6.03 -12.26
N THR A 162 -17.69 -6.22 -11.00
CA THR A 162 -17.14 -7.48 -10.51
C THR A 162 -18.27 -8.50 -10.32
N SER A 163 -18.29 -9.56 -11.15
CA SER A 163 -19.29 -10.64 -11.08
C SER A 163 -19.08 -11.58 -9.88
N ARG A 164 -18.35 -11.16 -8.85
CA ARG A 164 -17.94 -12.04 -7.76
C ARG A 164 -19.08 -12.19 -6.77
N ALA A 165 -19.60 -13.40 -6.60
CA ALA A 165 -20.59 -13.68 -5.56
C ALA A 165 -20.10 -13.40 -4.12
N THR A 166 -18.78 -13.30 -3.92
CA THR A 166 -18.15 -13.14 -2.60
C THR A 166 -17.16 -11.97 -2.60
N PRO A 167 -17.21 -11.10 -1.57
CA PRO A 167 -16.28 -9.98 -1.48
C PRO A 167 -14.82 -10.47 -1.39
N PRO A 168 -13.82 -9.62 -1.71
CA PRO A 168 -12.42 -9.95 -1.49
C PRO A 168 -12.12 -10.21 0.00
N PRO A 169 -11.35 -11.24 0.36
CA PRO A 169 -10.99 -11.49 1.75
C PRO A 169 -10.04 -10.40 2.26
N ILE A 170 -10.31 -9.84 3.44
CA ILE A 170 -9.46 -8.77 4.02
C ILE A 170 -8.00 -9.20 4.24
N GLY A 171 -7.76 -10.49 4.40
CA GLY A 171 -6.40 -11.04 4.53
C GLY A 171 -5.51 -10.75 3.31
N ALA A 172 -6.07 -10.66 2.10
CA ALA A 172 -5.31 -10.28 0.91
C ALA A 172 -4.85 -8.82 0.97
N PHE A 173 -5.70 -7.91 1.46
CA PHE A 173 -5.33 -6.51 1.66
C PHE A 173 -4.25 -6.36 2.74
N LEU A 174 -4.44 -7.02 3.89
CA LEU A 174 -3.45 -7.01 4.98
C LEU A 174 -2.09 -7.56 4.54
N ALA A 175 -2.08 -8.68 3.81
CA ALA A 175 -0.86 -9.26 3.27
C ALA A 175 -0.16 -8.30 2.28
N THR A 176 -0.94 -7.65 1.40
CA THR A 176 -0.41 -6.66 0.45
C THR A 176 0.26 -5.49 1.17
N ILE A 177 -0.42 -4.90 2.16
CA ILE A 177 0.11 -3.79 2.97
C ILE A 177 1.39 -4.23 3.69
N HIS A 178 1.36 -5.37 4.37
CA HIS A 178 2.52 -5.89 5.10
C HIS A 178 3.72 -6.11 4.17
N THR A 179 3.53 -6.81 3.06
CA THR A 179 4.61 -7.12 2.12
C THR A 179 5.19 -5.86 1.51
N LEU A 180 4.35 -4.92 1.05
CA LEU A 180 4.82 -3.67 0.45
C LEU A 180 5.60 -2.82 1.46
N ARG A 181 5.12 -2.70 2.71
CA ARG A 181 5.83 -1.98 3.77
C ARG A 181 7.18 -2.60 4.08
N LYS A 182 7.25 -3.92 4.32
CA LYS A 182 8.53 -4.59 4.64
C LYS A 182 9.52 -4.52 3.48
N TRP A 183 9.08 -4.82 2.27
CA TRP A 183 9.93 -4.76 1.08
C TRP A 183 10.45 -3.35 0.81
N THR A 184 9.62 -2.33 1.00
CA THR A 184 9.98 -0.93 0.74
C THR A 184 10.85 -0.36 1.85
N THR A 185 10.67 -0.78 3.10
CA THR A 185 11.49 -0.37 4.25
C THR A 185 12.97 -0.64 4.01
N GLU A 186 13.32 -1.86 3.60
CA GLU A 186 14.71 -2.25 3.32
C GLU A 186 15.34 -1.35 2.25
N TRP A 187 14.57 -1.02 1.21
CA TRP A 187 15.02 -0.13 0.16
C TRP A 187 15.18 1.33 0.63
N LEU A 188 14.19 1.88 1.37
CA LEU A 188 14.25 3.25 1.89
C LEU A 188 15.42 3.44 2.87
N ALA A 189 15.71 2.43 3.70
CA ALA A 189 16.85 2.41 4.62
C ALA A 189 18.20 2.53 3.89
N SER A 190 18.28 2.07 2.64
CA SER A 190 19.49 2.12 1.82
C SER A 190 19.72 3.44 1.08
N LEU A 191 18.71 4.32 1.03
CA LEU A 191 18.79 5.53 0.20
C LEU A 191 19.79 6.55 0.78
N THR A 192 20.64 7.09 -0.09
CA THR A 192 21.53 8.21 0.26
C THR A 192 20.73 9.49 0.53
N PRO A 193 21.28 10.46 1.28
CA PRO A 193 20.62 11.74 1.50
C PRO A 193 20.21 12.45 0.19
N ARG A 194 21.02 12.33 -0.86
CA ARG A 194 20.70 12.90 -2.18
C ARG A 194 19.52 12.20 -2.86
N GLN A 195 19.36 10.89 -2.68
CA GLN A 195 18.23 10.15 -3.25
C GLN A 195 16.92 10.50 -2.56
N TRP A 196 16.94 10.77 -1.26
CA TRP A 196 15.78 11.26 -0.52
C TRP A 196 15.24 12.61 -1.03
N GLU A 197 16.13 13.45 -1.54
CA GLU A 197 15.80 14.76 -2.12
C GLU A 197 15.41 14.71 -3.61
N ARG A 198 15.45 13.54 -4.25
CA ARG A 198 14.99 13.44 -5.64
C ARG A 198 13.50 13.73 -5.73
N GLY A 199 13.14 14.46 -6.79
CA GLY A 199 11.81 15.01 -6.99
C GLY A 199 11.02 14.34 -8.10
N ALA A 200 9.71 14.47 -7.98
CA ALA A 200 8.72 14.17 -9.00
C ALA A 200 7.65 15.28 -9.00
N LEU A 201 6.90 15.41 -10.09
CA LEU A 201 5.81 16.38 -10.19
C LEU A 201 4.47 15.68 -9.98
N HIS A 202 3.73 16.07 -8.94
CA HIS A 202 2.34 15.67 -8.77
C HIS A 202 1.42 16.71 -9.43
N PRO A 203 0.49 16.33 -10.34
CA PRO A 203 -0.35 17.28 -11.05
C PRO A 203 -1.11 18.27 -10.15
N GLU A 204 -1.57 17.79 -8.99
CA GLU A 204 -2.37 18.61 -8.05
C GLU A 204 -1.56 19.21 -6.89
N ARG A 205 -0.50 18.53 -6.44
CA ARG A 205 0.25 18.90 -5.23
C ARG A 205 1.57 19.59 -5.56
N GLY A 206 1.91 19.70 -6.84
CA GLY A 206 3.16 20.25 -7.31
C GLY A 206 4.36 19.35 -7.01
N PRO A 207 5.56 19.94 -6.86
CA PRO A 207 6.79 19.17 -6.63
C PRO A 207 6.78 18.40 -5.31
N LEU A 208 7.05 17.10 -5.38
CA LEU A 208 7.20 16.22 -4.23
C LEU A 208 8.56 15.52 -4.27
N THR A 209 9.25 15.46 -3.13
CA THR A 209 10.45 14.64 -2.97
C THR A 209 10.08 13.24 -2.48
N VAL A 210 11.00 12.28 -2.59
CA VAL A 210 10.85 10.94 -2.00
C VAL A 210 10.51 11.06 -0.51
N ARG A 211 11.20 11.96 0.21
CA ARG A 211 10.91 12.27 1.62
C ARG A 211 9.46 12.67 1.86
N LYS A 212 8.95 13.66 1.12
CA LYS A 212 7.56 14.12 1.28
C LYS A 212 6.53 13.04 0.97
N ILE A 213 6.85 12.15 0.01
CA ILE A 213 5.96 11.02 -0.32
C ILE A 213 5.95 10.02 0.83
N ALA A 214 7.10 9.65 1.38
CA ALA A 214 7.19 8.71 2.51
C ALA A 214 6.56 9.27 3.81
N GLU A 215 6.72 10.56 4.08
CA GLU A 215 6.07 11.25 5.20
C GLU A 215 4.54 11.18 5.07
N TYR A 216 4.02 11.52 3.89
CA TYR A 216 2.59 11.47 3.62
C TYR A 216 2.03 10.05 3.71
N ASP A 217 2.73 9.08 3.10
CA ASP A 217 2.34 7.67 3.09
C ASP A 217 2.29 7.09 4.52
N THR A 218 3.28 7.39 5.36
CA THR A 218 3.31 6.93 6.76
C THR A 218 2.16 7.52 7.57
N TRP A 219 1.95 8.84 7.49
CA TRP A 219 0.81 9.48 8.16
C TRP A 219 -0.53 8.95 7.64
N HIS A 220 -0.65 8.73 6.33
CA HIS A 220 -1.88 8.29 5.69
C HIS A 220 -2.31 6.92 6.23
N LEU A 221 -1.40 5.96 6.30
CA LEU A 221 -1.67 4.65 6.89
C LEU A 221 -2.09 4.79 8.36
N GLU A 222 -1.33 5.52 9.19
CA GLU A 222 -1.65 5.71 10.60
C GLU A 222 -3.04 6.34 10.81
N ASN A 223 -3.36 7.38 10.03
CA ASN A 223 -4.65 8.06 10.07
C ASN A 223 -5.81 7.12 9.75
N HIS A 224 -5.69 6.30 8.71
CA HIS A 224 -6.75 5.35 8.35
C HIS A 224 -6.85 4.19 9.36
N VAL A 225 -5.72 3.65 9.83
CA VAL A 225 -5.71 2.57 10.83
C VAL A 225 -6.32 3.02 12.16
N TRP A 226 -6.16 4.28 12.55
CA TRP A 226 -6.86 4.83 13.72
C TRP A 226 -8.39 4.70 13.58
N TYR A 227 -8.93 5.05 12.41
CA TYR A 227 -10.35 4.85 12.13
C TYR A 227 -10.73 3.37 12.02
N LEU A 228 -9.86 2.50 11.52
CA LEU A 228 -10.07 1.05 11.51
C LEU A 228 -10.28 0.53 12.94
N ASN A 229 -9.34 0.83 13.83
CA ASN A 229 -9.34 0.34 15.21
C ASN A 229 -10.60 0.80 15.97
N ARG A 230 -11.04 2.04 15.73
CA ARG A 230 -12.29 2.54 16.31
C ARG A 230 -13.54 1.80 15.82
N LYS A 231 -13.58 1.38 14.55
CA LYS A 231 -14.68 0.54 14.05
C LYS A 231 -14.65 -0.85 14.67
N VAL A 232 -13.47 -1.48 14.74
CA VAL A 232 -13.30 -2.78 15.39
C VAL A 232 -13.79 -2.73 16.84
N ALA A 233 -13.43 -1.67 17.58
CA ALA A 233 -13.90 -1.48 18.95
C ALA A 233 -15.43 -1.35 19.08
N LYS A 234 -16.14 -0.82 18.07
CA LYS A 234 -17.61 -0.75 18.08
C LYS A 234 -18.25 -2.13 17.99
N PHE A 235 -17.69 -3.02 17.17
CA PHE A 235 -18.20 -4.40 17.05
C PHE A 235 -17.84 -5.26 18.27
N ALA A 236 -16.65 -5.06 18.84
CA ALA A 236 -16.20 -5.82 20.00
C ALA A 236 -16.86 -5.39 21.33
N ALA A 237 -17.50 -4.22 21.37
CA ALA A 237 -18.21 -3.72 22.56
C ALA A 237 -19.71 -4.06 22.57
N ALA A 238 -20.25 -4.65 21.49
CA ALA A 238 -21.64 -5.11 21.46
C ALA A 238 -21.76 -6.41 22.29
N PRO A 239 -22.65 -6.48 23.30
CA PRO A 239 -22.89 -7.72 24.01
C PRO A 239 -23.49 -8.75 23.03
N THR A 240 -22.92 -9.96 23.04
CA THR A 240 -23.46 -11.16 22.38
C THR A 240 -24.85 -11.50 22.87
#